data_AF-A0A833GCK3-F1
#
_entry.id   AF-A0A833GCK3-F1
#
_cell.length_a   1.000
_cell.length_b   1.000
_cell.length_c   1.000
_cell.angle_alpha   90.00
_cell.angle_beta   90.00
_cell.angle_gamma   90.00
#
_symmetry.space_group_name_H-M   'P 1'
#
loop_
_entity.id
_entity.type
_entity.pdbx_description
1 polymer ?
#
loop_
_entity_poly.entity_id
_entity_poly.type
_entity_poly.pdbx_seq_one_letter_code
_entity_poly.pdbx_strand_id
1 'polypeptide(L)'
;MPDQSPRLFTIPASVPFLPALIEALVTGRLVPGFSASADPLALADVTLYLPTRRAGRVAQDIFLDVLGQDAAILPRIVAIGDIDENEIAFAHFASSGLAHELLELPPAVGGMERTLLLATLILRWATAIAPEHGAPLVANTPPAALSLADDLG
;
A
#
# COMPACT_ATOMS: atom_id res chain seq x y z
N MET A 1 -28.49 -25.51 -2.41
CA MET A 1 -27.52 -24.65 -1.72
C MET A 1 -26.17 -25.01 -2.30
N PRO A 2 -25.44 -24.11 -2.98
CA PRO A 2 -24.11 -24.46 -3.49
C PRO A 2 -23.21 -24.84 -2.30
N ASP A 3 -22.31 -25.81 -2.53
CA ASP A 3 -21.38 -26.33 -1.51
C ASP A 3 -20.68 -25.19 -0.77
N GLN A 4 -20.99 -25.05 0.52
CA GLN A 4 -20.58 -23.95 1.38
C GLN A 4 -19.21 -24.19 2.02
N SER A 5 -18.33 -24.91 1.31
CA SER A 5 -16.96 -25.17 1.74
C SER A 5 -16.05 -24.06 1.21
N PRO A 6 -15.21 -23.44 2.04
CA PRO A 6 -14.30 -22.39 1.59
C PRO A 6 -13.32 -22.95 0.55
N ARG A 7 -13.16 -22.25 -0.57
CA ARG A 7 -12.19 -22.59 -1.61
C ARG A 7 -10.84 -21.99 -1.25
N LEU A 8 -9.91 -22.84 -0.84
CA LEU A 8 -8.55 -22.43 -0.47
C LEU A 8 -7.58 -22.73 -1.61
N PHE A 9 -6.78 -21.73 -1.98
CA PHE A 9 -5.73 -21.84 -2.98
C PHE A 9 -4.38 -21.41 -2.39
N THR A 10 -3.29 -21.80 -3.03
CA THR A 10 -1.93 -21.46 -2.59
C THR A 10 -1.13 -20.92 -3.77
N ILE A 11 -0.38 -19.84 -3.53
CA ILE A 11 0.57 -19.27 -4.48
C ILE A 11 1.97 -19.49 -3.91
N PRO A 12 2.90 -20.12 -4.67
CA PRO A 12 4.29 -20.28 -4.21
C PRO A 12 4.95 -18.93 -3.96
N ALA A 13 5.78 -18.82 -2.92
CA ALA A 13 6.44 -17.57 -2.55
C ALA A 13 7.41 -17.02 -3.62
N SER A 14 7.83 -17.86 -4.57
CA SER A 14 8.69 -17.46 -5.70
C SER A 14 7.93 -16.77 -6.83
N VAL A 15 6.60 -16.72 -6.78
CA VAL A 15 5.76 -16.14 -7.83
C VAL A 15 5.19 -14.80 -7.34
N PRO A 16 5.22 -13.73 -8.15
CA PRO A 16 4.56 -12.48 -7.81
C PRO A 16 3.07 -12.69 -7.51
N PHE A 17 2.66 -12.35 -6.29
CA PHE A 17 1.33 -12.68 -5.77
C PHE A 17 0.20 -12.06 -6.61
N LEU A 18 0.23 -10.75 -6.86
CA LEU A 18 -0.86 -10.04 -7.54
C LEU A 18 -1.04 -10.49 -9.00
N PRO A 19 0.01 -10.57 -9.85
CA PRO A 19 -0.15 -11.09 -11.20
C PRO A 19 -0.75 -12.50 -11.23
N ALA A 20 -0.25 -13.41 -10.38
CA ALA A 20 -0.75 -14.78 -10.32
C ALA A 20 -2.22 -14.86 -9.87
N LEU A 21 -2.62 -14.03 -8.91
CA LEU A 21 -3.99 -13.93 -8.42
C LEU A 21 -4.93 -13.40 -9.51
N ILE A 22 -4.55 -12.29 -10.15
CA ILE A 22 -5.37 -11.62 -11.17
C ILE A 22 -5.52 -12.51 -12.40
N GLU A 23 -4.42 -13.13 -12.87
CA GLU A 23 -4.48 -14.09 -13.96
C GLU A 23 -5.40 -15.27 -13.62
N ALA A 24 -5.31 -15.82 -12.41
CA ALA A 24 -6.17 -16.91 -11.97
C ALA A 24 -7.66 -16.51 -11.92
N LEU A 25 -7.95 -15.26 -11.54
CA LEU A 25 -9.30 -14.71 -11.54
C LEU A 25 -9.82 -14.54 -12.98
N VAL A 26 -9.06 -13.85 -13.83
CA VAL A 26 -9.45 -13.54 -15.22
C VAL A 26 -9.69 -14.81 -16.04
N THR A 27 -8.81 -15.79 -15.89
CA THR A 27 -8.91 -17.10 -16.57
C THR A 27 -10.00 -18.02 -16.00
N GLY A 28 -10.67 -17.63 -14.91
CA GLY A 28 -11.75 -18.42 -14.32
C GLY A 28 -11.30 -19.59 -13.46
N ARG A 29 -10.00 -19.70 -13.13
CA ARG A 29 -9.47 -20.80 -12.31
C ARG A 29 -9.97 -20.76 -10.87
N LEU A 30 -10.29 -19.59 -10.34
CA LEU A 30 -10.71 -19.42 -8.93
C LEU A 30 -12.18 -19.80 -8.71
N VAL A 31 -13.04 -19.51 -9.67
CA VAL A 31 -14.51 -19.66 -9.55
C VAL A 31 -15.05 -20.38 -10.79
N PRO A 32 -15.55 -21.62 -10.67
CA PRO A 32 -16.13 -22.34 -11.80
C PRO A 32 -17.31 -21.59 -12.42
N GLY A 33 -17.33 -21.49 -13.74
CA GLY A 33 -18.37 -20.77 -14.49
C GLY A 33 -18.14 -19.26 -14.56
N PHE A 34 -17.12 -18.73 -13.91
CA PHE A 34 -16.66 -17.36 -14.09
C PHE A 34 -15.52 -17.33 -15.11
N SER A 35 -15.56 -16.44 -16.10
CA SER A 35 -14.42 -16.16 -16.97
C SER A 35 -14.53 -14.75 -17.52
N ALA A 36 -13.63 -13.87 -17.05
CA ALA A 36 -13.58 -12.49 -17.53
C ALA A 36 -13.06 -12.40 -18.98
N SER A 37 -12.36 -13.44 -19.46
CA SER A 37 -11.96 -13.53 -20.87
C SER A 37 -13.13 -13.80 -21.81
N ALA A 38 -14.21 -14.43 -21.34
CA ALA A 38 -15.39 -14.73 -22.14
C ALA A 38 -16.44 -13.60 -22.07
N ASP A 39 -16.58 -12.98 -20.91
CA ASP A 39 -17.45 -11.83 -20.67
C ASP A 39 -16.70 -10.73 -19.91
N PRO A 40 -16.30 -9.64 -20.58
CA PRO A 40 -15.60 -8.53 -19.94
C PRO A 40 -16.39 -7.86 -18.81
N LEU A 41 -17.73 -7.93 -18.83
CA LEU A 41 -18.55 -7.33 -17.78
C LEU A 41 -18.57 -8.16 -16.49
N ALA A 42 -18.18 -9.43 -16.55
CA ALA A 42 -18.23 -10.32 -15.39
C ALA A 42 -17.39 -9.81 -14.21
N LEU A 43 -16.31 -9.05 -14.48
CA LEU A 43 -15.50 -8.45 -13.42
C LEU A 43 -16.30 -7.49 -12.54
N ALA A 44 -17.34 -6.83 -13.05
CA ALA A 44 -18.17 -5.91 -12.28
C ALA A 44 -18.87 -6.57 -11.09
N ASP A 45 -19.17 -7.86 -11.19
CA ASP A 45 -19.85 -8.63 -10.14
C ASP A 45 -18.88 -9.19 -9.08
N VAL A 46 -17.58 -8.97 -9.25
CA VAL A 46 -16.55 -9.49 -8.33
C VAL A 46 -16.18 -8.44 -7.29
N THR A 47 -16.08 -8.87 -6.03
CA THR A 47 -15.43 -8.09 -4.96
C THR A 47 -14.10 -8.74 -4.59
N LEU A 48 -13.00 -8.03 -4.82
CA LEU A 48 -11.64 -8.49 -4.54
C LEU A 48 -11.14 -7.85 -3.24
N TYR A 49 -11.00 -8.67 -2.20
CA TYR A 49 -10.39 -8.24 -0.95
C TYR A 49 -8.87 -8.41 -1.00
N LEU A 50 -8.12 -7.37 -0.65
CA LEU A 50 -6.67 -7.37 -0.65
C LEU A 50 -6.09 -7.02 0.73
N PRO A 51 -4.86 -7.48 1.04
CA PRO A 51 -4.27 -7.24 2.35
C PRO A 51 -4.07 -5.76 2.66
N THR A 52 -3.69 -4.95 1.66
CA THR A 52 -3.36 -3.52 1.82
C THR A 52 -3.91 -2.65 0.69
N ARG A 53 -4.03 -1.34 0.93
CA ARG A 53 -4.41 -0.37 -0.12
C ARG A 53 -3.38 -0.27 -1.23
N ARG A 54 -2.09 -0.38 -0.90
CA ARG A 54 -1.02 -0.42 -1.90
C ARG A 54 -1.24 -1.58 -2.89
N ALA A 55 -1.57 -2.77 -2.38
CA ALA A 55 -1.91 -3.89 -3.24
C ALA A 55 -3.13 -3.58 -4.12
N GLY A 56 -4.14 -2.89 -3.60
CA GLY A 56 -5.31 -2.45 -4.36
C GLY A 56 -5.01 -1.46 -5.48
N ARG A 57 -4.10 -0.50 -5.27
CA ARG A 57 -3.67 0.43 -6.32
C ARG A 57 -2.91 -0.31 -7.42
N VAL A 58 -1.91 -1.09 -7.04
CA VAL A 58 -1.08 -1.86 -7.97
C VAL A 58 -1.91 -2.90 -8.74
N ALA A 59 -2.95 -3.45 -8.12
CA ALA A 59 -3.86 -4.39 -8.79
C ALA A 59 -4.55 -3.77 -10.01
N GLN A 60 -4.88 -2.47 -10.00
CA GLN A 60 -5.57 -1.80 -11.11
C GLN A 60 -4.72 -1.85 -12.39
N ASP A 61 -3.44 -1.48 -12.27
CA ASP A 61 -2.50 -1.51 -13.39
C ASP A 61 -2.27 -2.95 -13.88
N ILE A 62 -2.07 -3.89 -12.95
CA ILE A 62 -1.87 -5.31 -13.30
C ILE A 62 -3.10 -5.91 -13.98
N PHE A 63 -4.32 -5.49 -13.64
CA PHE A 63 -5.52 -5.93 -14.37
C PHE A 63 -5.46 -5.52 -15.84
N LEU A 64 -5.05 -4.29 -16.14
CA LEU A 64 -4.91 -3.80 -17.52
C LEU A 64 -3.83 -4.58 -18.27
N ASP A 65 -2.67 -4.80 -17.63
CA ASP A 65 -1.58 -5.60 -18.18
C ASP A 65 -2.02 -7.04 -18.51
N VAL A 66 -2.72 -7.71 -17.59
CA VAL A 66 -3.18 -9.10 -17.75
C VAL A 66 -4.30 -9.21 -18.79
N LEU A 67 -5.21 -8.23 -18.84
CA LEU A 67 -6.26 -8.19 -19.87
C LEU A 67 -5.71 -7.80 -21.24
N GLY A 68 -4.53 -7.17 -21.29
CA GLY A 68 -3.94 -6.64 -22.52
C GLY A 68 -4.80 -5.54 -23.14
N GLN A 69 -5.40 -4.69 -22.30
CA GLN A 69 -6.28 -3.59 -22.69
C GLN A 69 -5.86 -2.30 -21.99
N ASP A 70 -6.01 -1.16 -22.67
CA ASP A 70 -5.73 0.15 -22.07
C ASP A 70 -6.84 0.62 -21.10
N ALA A 71 -8.03 0.01 -21.19
CA ALA A 71 -9.16 0.29 -20.32
C ALA A 71 -10.03 -0.95 -20.14
N ALA A 72 -10.51 -1.17 -18.92
CA ALA A 72 -11.41 -2.28 -18.58
C ALA A 72 -12.34 -1.92 -17.42
N ILE A 73 -13.48 -2.62 -17.34
CA ILE A 73 -14.31 -2.61 -16.14
C ILE A 73 -13.61 -3.48 -15.09
N LEU A 74 -13.29 -2.89 -13.95
CA LEU A 74 -12.58 -3.56 -12.87
C LEU A 74 -13.54 -4.06 -11.79
N PRO A 75 -13.15 -5.11 -11.05
CA PRO A 75 -13.91 -5.55 -9.89
C PRO A 75 -13.89 -4.51 -8.78
N ARG A 76 -14.80 -4.65 -7.83
CA ARG A 76 -14.78 -3.85 -6.60
C ARG A 76 -13.59 -4.27 -5.74
N ILE A 77 -12.54 -3.46 -5.72
CA ILE A 77 -11.33 -3.74 -4.91
C ILE A 77 -11.49 -3.14 -3.51
N VAL A 78 -11.32 -3.97 -2.48
CA VAL A 78 -11.46 -3.58 -1.06
C VAL A 78 -10.19 -3.97 -0.31
N ALA A 79 -9.49 -3.00 0.29
CA ALA A 79 -8.36 -3.28 1.16
C ALA A 79 -8.84 -3.57 2.59
N ILE A 80 -8.33 -4.65 3.20
CA ILE A 80 -8.68 -5.05 4.57
C ILE A 80 -7.82 -4.32 5.60
N GLY A 81 -6.52 -4.19 5.32
CA GLY A 81 -5.56 -3.52 6.20
C GLY A 81 -5.13 -2.19 5.63
N ASP A 82 -5.77 -1.10 6.04
CA ASP A 82 -5.03 0.10 6.41
C ASP A 82 -5.89 1.14 7.13
N ILE A 83 -5.57 1.37 8.39
CA ILE A 83 -5.69 2.71 8.98
C ILE A 83 -4.34 3.36 8.65
N ASP A 84 -4.15 3.77 7.39
CA ASP A 84 -2.98 4.58 7.03
C ASP A 84 -3.26 6.01 7.54
N GLU A 85 -2.42 6.53 8.43
CA GLU A 85 -2.50 7.90 8.95
C GLU A 85 -2.52 8.93 7.82
N ASN A 86 -1.89 8.61 6.68
CA ASN A 86 -1.88 9.42 5.47
C ASN A 86 -3.26 9.50 4.80
N GLU A 87 -4.10 8.48 4.95
CA GLU A 87 -5.47 8.48 4.45
C GLU A 87 -6.47 9.00 5.49
N ILE A 88 -6.17 8.97 6.80
CA ILE A 88 -6.91 9.82 7.75
C ILE A 88 -6.72 11.27 7.34
N ALA A 89 -5.50 11.70 7.02
CA ALA A 89 -5.27 13.04 6.48
C ALA A 89 -6.09 13.25 5.19
N PHE A 90 -5.90 12.42 4.15
CA PHE A 90 -6.59 12.61 2.86
C PHE A 90 -8.12 12.51 2.93
N ALA A 91 -8.67 11.57 3.70
CA ALA A 91 -10.12 11.40 3.90
C ALA A 91 -10.69 12.49 4.81
N HIS A 92 -9.94 12.97 5.80
CA HIS A 92 -10.31 14.15 6.58
C HIS A 92 -10.36 15.38 5.67
N PHE A 93 -9.34 15.62 4.84
CA PHE A 93 -9.30 16.73 3.86
C PHE A 93 -10.44 16.67 2.82
N ALA A 94 -10.77 15.47 2.33
CA ALA A 94 -11.85 15.28 1.36
C ALA A 94 -13.25 15.42 1.98
N SER A 95 -13.43 15.07 3.26
CA SER A 95 -14.73 15.14 3.95
C SER A 95 -14.97 16.45 4.71
N SER A 96 -13.93 17.23 5.02
CA SER A 96 -14.01 18.48 5.77
C SER A 96 -14.22 19.74 4.90
N GLY A 97 -14.27 19.60 3.57
CA GLY A 97 -14.33 20.76 2.65
C GLY A 97 -12.99 21.50 2.52
N LEU A 98 -11.91 20.97 3.09
CA LEU A 98 -10.56 21.52 3.06
C LEU A 98 -9.77 21.14 1.78
N ALA A 99 -10.47 20.72 0.72
CA ALA A 99 -9.85 20.51 -0.59
C ALA A 99 -9.11 21.77 -1.11
N HIS A 100 -9.52 22.95 -0.64
CA HIS A 100 -8.83 24.22 -0.91
C HIS A 100 -7.47 24.32 -0.19
N GLU A 101 -7.32 23.79 1.03
CA GLU A 101 -6.05 23.81 1.76
C GLU A 101 -4.99 22.89 1.14
N LEU A 102 -5.40 21.85 0.40
CA LEU A 102 -4.47 21.02 -0.38
C LEU A 102 -3.85 21.80 -1.56
N LEU A 103 -4.57 22.78 -2.12
CA LEU A 103 -4.04 23.70 -3.13
C LEU A 103 -3.13 24.77 -2.52
N GLU A 104 -3.26 25.03 -1.21
CA GLU A 104 -2.45 25.98 -0.44
C GLU A 104 -1.37 25.30 0.41
N LEU A 105 -1.06 24.03 0.15
CA LEU A 105 -0.06 23.30 0.92
C LEU A 105 1.29 24.03 0.87
N PRO A 106 1.94 24.30 2.02
CA PRO A 106 3.26 24.89 2.02
C PRO A 106 4.22 24.01 1.21
N PRO A 107 5.25 24.61 0.59
CA PRO A 107 6.18 23.87 -0.24
C PRO A 107 6.82 22.73 0.54
N ALA A 108 7.08 21.63 -0.16
CA ALA A 108 7.73 20.47 0.44
C ALA A 108 9.04 20.89 1.13
N VAL A 109 9.29 20.33 2.32
CA VAL A 109 10.52 20.56 3.07
C VAL A 109 11.72 20.18 2.20
N GLY A 110 12.65 21.11 2.03
CA GLY A 110 13.85 20.91 1.20
C GLY A 110 14.68 19.74 1.72
N GLY A 111 15.42 19.06 0.82
CA GLY A 111 16.20 17.86 1.18
C GLY A 111 17.12 18.07 2.39
N MET A 112 17.91 19.14 2.37
CA MET A 112 18.81 19.48 3.48
C MET A 112 18.06 19.77 4.79
N GLU A 113 16.99 20.56 4.72
CA GLU A 113 16.18 20.91 5.89
C GLU A 113 15.55 19.66 6.51
N ARG A 114 15.02 18.77 5.68
CA ARG A 114 14.49 17.47 6.08
C ARG A 114 15.53 16.59 6.74
N THR A 115 16.73 16.45 6.16
CA THR A 115 17.82 15.67 6.76
C THR A 115 18.20 16.22 8.14
N LEU A 116 18.30 17.54 8.31
CA LEU A 116 18.64 18.16 9.59
C LEU A 116 17.53 17.98 10.65
N LEU A 117 16.27 18.11 10.24
CA LEU A 117 15.12 17.88 11.12
C LEU A 117 15.05 16.42 11.57
N LEU A 118 15.20 15.47 10.64
CA LEU A 118 15.22 14.04 10.93
C LEU A 118 16.40 13.68 11.84
N ALA A 119 17.61 14.16 11.57
CA ALA A 119 18.76 13.94 12.44
C ALA A 119 18.52 14.45 13.86
N THR A 120 17.87 15.61 14.01
CA THR A 120 17.50 16.17 15.32
C THR A 120 16.50 15.28 16.06
N LEU A 121 15.49 14.76 15.35
CA LEU A 121 14.49 13.84 15.91
C LEU A 121 15.13 12.51 16.32
N ILE A 122 16.02 11.95 15.49
CA ILE A 122 16.75 10.71 15.76
C ILE A 122 17.60 10.86 17.03
N LEU A 123 18.35 11.96 17.17
CA LEU A 123 19.16 12.21 18.38
C LEU A 123 18.29 12.32 19.65
N ARG A 124 17.17 13.04 19.55
CA ARG A 124 16.20 13.16 20.67
C ARG A 124 15.61 11.82 21.05
N TRP A 125 15.21 11.02 20.06
CA TRP A 125 14.64 9.71 20.27
C TRP A 125 15.67 8.74 20.86
N ALA A 126 16.88 8.69 20.30
CA ALA A 126 17.99 7.88 20.82
C ALA A 126 18.31 8.20 22.28
N THR A 127 18.18 9.47 22.69
CA THR A 127 18.30 9.89 24.09
C THR A 127 17.12 9.40 24.93
N ALA A 128 15.90 9.49 24.42
CA ALA A 128 14.69 9.08 25.14
C ALA A 128 14.62 7.56 25.40
N ILE A 129 15.21 6.76 24.52
CA ILE A 129 15.24 5.29 24.65
C ILE A 129 16.56 4.75 25.20
N ALA A 130 17.47 5.62 25.64
CA ALA A 130 18.76 5.20 26.15
C ALA A 130 18.58 4.32 27.40
N PRO A 131 19.18 3.12 27.45
CA PRO A 131 19.06 2.25 28.61
C PRO A 131 19.83 2.85 29.80
N GLU A 132 19.33 2.65 31.03
CA GLU A 132 20.00 3.14 32.26
C GLU A 132 21.40 2.53 32.44
N HIS A 133 21.60 1.30 31.95
CA HIS A 133 22.86 0.59 31.98
C HIS A 133 23.11 -0.11 30.62
N GLY A 134 24.34 -0.06 30.13
CA GLY A 134 24.77 -0.74 28.91
C GLY A 134 25.01 0.20 27.72
N ALA A 135 25.17 -0.39 26.54
CA ALA A 135 25.45 0.35 25.31
C ALA A 135 24.16 0.99 24.74
N PRO A 136 24.27 2.14 24.05
CA PRO A 136 23.12 2.78 23.41
C PRO A 136 22.51 1.87 22.34
N LEU A 137 21.18 1.82 22.31
CA LEU A 137 20.40 1.01 21.35
C LEU A 137 20.46 1.56 19.92
N VAL A 138 20.74 2.86 19.79
CA VAL A 138 20.81 3.59 18.52
C VAL A 138 22.07 4.43 18.53
N ALA A 139 22.78 4.45 17.41
CA ALA A 139 23.95 5.30 17.25
C ALA A 139 23.53 6.79 17.39
N ASN A 140 24.03 7.44 18.44
CA ASN A 140 23.61 8.78 18.85
C ASN A 140 24.68 9.85 18.57
N THR A 141 25.63 9.57 17.67
CA THR A 141 26.61 10.56 17.22
C THR A 141 26.02 11.41 16.09
N PRO A 142 26.37 12.70 15.97
CA PRO A 142 25.85 13.55 14.89
C PRO A 142 26.05 13.00 13.47
N PRO A 143 27.22 12.41 13.11
CA PRO A 143 27.38 11.79 11.79
C PRO A 143 26.49 10.57 11.57
N ALA A 144 26.28 9.74 12.60
CA ALA A 144 25.38 8.58 12.50
C ALA A 144 23.93 9.01 12.36
N ALA A 145 23.51 10.07 13.07
CA ALA A 145 22.15 10.61 12.95
C ALA A 145 21.88 11.18 11.55
N LEU A 146 22.88 11.80 10.91
CA LEU A 146 22.76 12.26 9.52
C LEU A 146 22.65 11.08 8.55
N SER A 147 23.46 10.03 8.72
CA SER A 147 23.35 8.82 7.90
C SER A 147 21.99 8.13 8.05
N LEU A 148 21.48 8.00 9.27
CA LEU A 148 20.17 7.43 9.54
C LEU A 148 19.03 8.31 9.01
N ALA A 149 19.21 9.64 8.98
CA ALA A 149 18.26 10.55 8.38
C ALA A 149 18.18 10.39 6.86
N ASP A 150 19.31 10.16 6.19
CA ASP A 150 19.35 9.88 4.76
C ASP A 150 18.67 8.54 4.42
N ASP A 151 18.80 7.52 5.27
CA ASP A 151 18.11 6.22 5.09
C ASP A 151 16.57 6.32 5.18
N LEU A 152 16.04 7.41 5.77
CA LEU A 152 14.61 7.69 5.91
C LEU A 152 14.05 8.63 4.84
N GLY A 153 14.91 9.18 3.98
CA GLY A 153 14.58 10.23 3.00
C GLY A 153 14.27 9.72 1.60
#